data_AF-A0A2T2SJP6-F1
#
_entry.id   AF-A0A2T2SJP6-F1
#
_cell.length_a   1.000
_cell.length_b   1.000
_cell.length_c   1.000
_cell.angle_alpha   90.00
_cell.angle_beta   90.00
_cell.angle_gamma   90.00
#
_symmetry.space_group_name_H-M   'P 1'
#
loop_
_entity.id
_entity.type
_entity.pdbx_description
1 polymer ?
#
loop_
_entity_poly.entity_id
_entity_poly.type
_entity_poly.pdbx_seq_one_letter_code
_entity_poly.pdbx_strand_id
1 'polypeptide(L)'
;KQFILPGGAPGGATLHTARTVCRRAERLTVRAEAEGDASINPHAAVYLNRLSDLLFVLARWANRRAGAREDRWSPGESDGDNGDSEKGASGGAR
;
A
#
# COMPACT_ATOMS: atom_id res chain seq x y z
N LYS A 1 12.06 5.59 10.05
CA LYS A 1 10.87 4.68 10.04
C LYS A 1 9.65 5.58 9.91
N GLN A 2 9.12 5.77 8.70
CA GLN A 2 7.99 6.64 8.41
C GLN A 2 6.90 5.80 7.74
N PHE A 3 5.63 6.16 7.96
CA PHE A 3 4.52 5.51 7.26
C PHE A 3 4.63 5.81 5.77
N ILE A 4 4.26 4.85 4.94
CA ILE A 4 4.19 5.02 3.48
C ILE A 4 2.72 5.21 3.14
N LEU A 5 2.42 6.28 2.42
CA LEU A 5 1.07 6.54 1.95
C LEU A 5 0.69 5.51 0.89
N PRO A 6 -0.51 4.89 0.98
CA PRO A 6 -0.96 3.93 -0.01
C PRO A 6 -1.23 4.65 -1.33
N GLY A 7 -0.40 4.38 -2.33
CA GLY A 7 -0.44 5.07 -3.62
C GLY A 7 0.64 4.55 -4.57
N GLY A 8 0.97 5.33 -5.59
CA GLY A 8 1.96 5.00 -6.59
C GLY A 8 1.34 4.51 -7.90
N ALA A 9 1.89 3.44 -8.47
CA ALA A 9 1.41 2.90 -9.74
C ALA A 9 0.09 2.14 -9.56
N PRO A 10 -0.74 1.99 -10.62
CA PRO A 10 -2.00 1.24 -10.55
C PRO A 10 -1.84 -0.15 -9.90
N GLY A 11 -0.76 -0.87 -10.24
CA GLY A 11 -0.46 -2.17 -9.64
C GLY A 11 -0.20 -2.11 -8.13
N GLY A 12 0.55 -1.11 -7.65
CA GLY A 12 0.78 -0.92 -6.21
C GLY A 12 -0.49 -0.50 -5.47
N ALA A 13 -1.29 0.37 -6.07
CA ALA A 13 -2.58 0.80 -5.51
C ALA A 13 -3.56 -0.38 -5.38
N THR A 14 -3.69 -1.23 -6.40
CA THR A 14 -4.53 -2.44 -6.33
C THR A 14 -4.06 -3.40 -5.22
N LEU A 15 -2.75 -3.56 -5.05
CA LEU A 15 -2.18 -4.40 -3.98
C LEU A 15 -2.45 -3.81 -2.59
N HIS A 16 -2.42 -2.48 -2.45
CA HIS A 16 -2.86 -1.81 -1.21
C HIS A 16 -4.35 -2.02 -0.94
N THR A 17 -5.22 -1.97 -1.96
CA THR A 17 -6.64 -2.31 -1.81
C THR A 17 -6.83 -3.79 -1.41
N ALA A 18 -6.13 -4.71 -2.06
CA ALA A 18 -6.17 -6.12 -1.69
C ALA A 18 -5.75 -6.33 -0.23
N ARG A 19 -4.75 -5.58 0.25
CA ARG A 19 -4.32 -5.60 1.66
C ARG A 19 -5.45 -5.17 2.60
N THR A 20 -6.22 -4.13 2.28
CA THR A 20 -7.34 -3.69 3.15
C THR A 20 -8.46 -4.71 3.20
N VAL A 21 -8.75 -5.39 2.08
CA VAL A 21 -9.71 -6.51 2.01
C VAL A 21 -9.22 -7.68 2.86
N CYS A 22 -7.94 -8.06 2.78
CA CYS A 22 -7.37 -9.13 3.61
C CYS A 22 -7.47 -8.81 5.11
N ARG A 23 -7.16 -7.57 5.51
CA ARG A 23 -7.33 -7.14 6.92
C ARG A 23 -8.80 -7.11 7.35
N ARG A 24 -9.75 -6.86 6.44
CA ARG A 24 -11.18 -6.96 6.73
C ARG A 24 -11.59 -8.42 6.93
N ALA A 25 -11.15 -9.33 6.06
CA ALA A 25 -11.39 -10.75 6.19
C ALA A 25 -10.82 -11.30 7.50
N GLU A 26 -9.59 -10.91 7.86
CA GLU A 26 -8.95 -11.29 9.14
C GLU A 26 -9.84 -10.96 10.35
N ARG A 27 -10.38 -9.73 10.41
CA ARG A 27 -11.28 -9.32 11.50
C ARG A 27 -12.57 -10.14 11.55
N LEU A 28 -13.12 -10.51 10.39
CA LEU A 28 -14.32 -11.36 10.33
C LEU A 28 -14.01 -12.78 10.80
N THR A 29 -12.86 -13.33 10.40
CA THR A 29 -12.39 -14.65 10.85
C THR A 29 -12.19 -14.68 12.36
N VAL A 30 -11.47 -13.71 12.92
CA VAL A 30 -11.25 -13.62 14.38
C VAL A 30 -12.56 -13.48 15.14
N ARG A 31 -13.51 -12.71 14.60
CA ARG A 31 -14.84 -12.57 15.22
C ARG A 31 -15.59 -13.90 15.24
N ALA A 32 -15.63 -14.61 14.12
CA ALA A 32 -16.34 -15.87 14.03
C ALA A 32 -15.65 -17.00 14.83
N GLU A 33 -14.32 -17.00 14.93
CA GLU A 33 -13.57 -17.85 15.88
C GLU A 33 -13.99 -17.55 17.33
N ALA A 34 -14.14 -16.27 17.71
CA ALA A 34 -14.59 -15.88 19.04
C ALA A 34 -16.06 -16.25 19.33
N GLU A 35 -16.90 -16.31 18.30
CA GLU A 35 -18.29 -16.78 18.36
C GLU A 35 -18.39 -18.33 18.39
N GLY A 36 -17.28 -19.05 18.27
CA GLY A 36 -17.21 -20.51 18.36
C GLY A 36 -17.59 -21.24 17.07
N ASP A 37 -17.49 -20.59 15.91
CA ASP A 37 -17.79 -21.19 14.61
C ASP A 37 -16.74 -22.26 14.23
N ALA A 38 -17.09 -23.53 14.44
CA ALA A 38 -16.24 -24.68 14.13
C ALA A 38 -16.07 -24.94 12.61
N SER A 39 -16.78 -24.22 11.74
CA SER A 39 -16.61 -24.33 10.29
C SER A 39 -15.37 -23.60 9.77
N ILE A 40 -14.78 -22.72 10.59
CA ILE A 40 -13.61 -21.94 10.23
C ILE A 40 -12.33 -22.74 10.44
N ASN A 41 -11.46 -22.69 9.43
CA ASN A 41 -10.13 -23.30 9.53
C ASN A 41 -9.29 -22.55 10.59
N PRO A 42 -8.73 -23.24 11.60
CA PRO A 42 -7.95 -22.62 12.68
C PRO A 42 -6.66 -21.92 12.23
N HIS A 43 -6.22 -22.14 10.98
CA HIS A 43 -5.07 -21.48 10.39
C HIS A 43 -5.43 -20.24 9.55
N ALA A 44 -6.73 -19.96 9.34
CA ALA A 44 -7.19 -18.88 8.49
C ALA A 44 -6.74 -17.50 9.01
N ALA A 45 -6.89 -17.22 10.31
CA ALA A 45 -6.48 -15.95 10.90
C ALA A 45 -4.96 -15.71 10.73
N VAL A 46 -4.15 -16.73 11.01
CA VAL A 46 -2.68 -16.67 10.86
C VAL A 46 -2.28 -16.44 9.40
N TYR A 47 -2.93 -17.15 8.48
CA TYR A 47 -2.69 -17.01 7.05
C TYR A 47 -3.02 -15.59 6.55
N LEU A 48 -4.19 -15.06 6.92
CA LEU A 48 -4.63 -13.71 6.51
C LEU A 48 -3.69 -12.62 7.03
N ASN A 49 -3.19 -12.77 8.26
CA ASN A 49 -2.19 -11.86 8.82
C ASN A 49 -0.92 -11.85 7.95
N ARG A 50 -0.36 -13.02 7.61
CA ARG A 50 0.84 -13.14 6.78
C ARG A 50 0.63 -12.68 5.34
N LEU A 51 -0.53 -12.99 4.76
CA LEU A 51 -0.90 -12.54 3.42
C LEU A 51 -0.93 -11.01 3.34
N SER A 52 -1.44 -10.33 4.36
CA SER A 52 -1.49 -8.88 4.37
C SER A 52 -0.10 -8.20 4.41
N ASP A 53 0.88 -8.86 5.05
CA ASP A 53 2.28 -8.41 5.06
C ASP A 53 2.93 -8.64 3.70
N LEU A 54 2.67 -9.78 3.06
CA LEU A 54 3.11 -10.07 1.70
C LEU A 54 2.56 -9.03 0.71
N LEU A 55 1.26 -8.72 0.77
CA LEU A 55 0.63 -7.72 -0.09
C LEU A 55 1.26 -6.33 0.06
N PHE A 56 1.72 -5.98 1.25
CA PHE A 56 2.46 -4.73 1.47
C PHE A 56 3.82 -4.75 0.77
N VAL A 57 4.58 -5.82 0.91
CA VAL A 57 5.90 -5.95 0.27
C VAL A 57 5.74 -5.97 -1.25
N LEU A 58 4.73 -6.66 -1.77
CA LEU A 58 4.41 -6.70 -3.19
C LEU A 58 3.97 -5.33 -3.71
N ALA A 59 3.13 -4.60 -2.99
CA ALA A 59 2.72 -3.24 -3.38
C ALA A 59 3.95 -2.34 -3.57
N ARG A 60 4.91 -2.43 -2.63
CA ARG A 60 6.15 -1.67 -2.71
C ARG A 60 7.07 -2.10 -3.83
N TRP A 61 7.16 -3.41 -4.07
CA TRP A 61 7.91 -3.92 -5.20
C TRP A 61 7.30 -3.50 -6.54
N ALA A 62 5.98 -3.53 -6.66
CA ALA A 62 5.26 -3.08 -7.86
C ALA A 62 5.48 -1.58 -8.12
N ASN A 63 5.40 -0.74 -7.09
CA ASN A 63 5.68 0.69 -7.20
C ASN A 63 7.13 0.96 -7.65
N ARG A 64 8.11 0.29 -7.04
CA ARG A 64 9.52 0.40 -7.45
C ARG A 64 9.75 -0.05 -8.89
N ARG A 65 9.12 -1.15 -9.31
CA ARG A 65 9.24 -1.66 -10.69
C ARG A 65 8.62 -0.71 -11.72
N ALA A 66 7.56 -0.01 -11.35
CA ALA A 66 6.91 0.98 -12.20
C ALA A 66 7.56 2.38 -12.15
N GLY A 67 8.60 2.58 -11.34
CA GLY A 67 9.24 3.89 -11.15
C GLY A 67 8.37 4.91 -10.39
N ALA A 68 7.28 4.46 -9.75
CA ALA A 68 6.39 5.33 -9.00
C ALA A 68 7.01 5.72 -7.65
N ARG A 69 6.90 7.00 -7.27
CA ARG A 69 7.32 7.47 -5.95
C ARG A 69 6.40 6.92 -4.86
N GLU A 70 7.02 6.53 -3.75
CA GLU A 70 6.33 6.19 -2.51
C GLU A 70 6.46 7.38 -1.55
N ASP A 71 5.38 8.12 -1.35
CA ASP A 71 5.40 9.25 -0.43
C ASP A 71 5.45 8.77 1.01
N ARG A 72 6.46 9.26 1.73
CA ARG A 72 6.63 8.98 3.15
C ARG A 72 5.88 10.06 3.91
N TRP A 73 5.03 9.63 4.83
CA TRP A 73 4.34 10.53 5.72
C TRP A 73 5.34 11.16 6.72
N SER A 74 5.43 12.49 6.70
CA SER A 74 6.13 13.32 7.68
C SER A 74 5.10 14.17 8.46
N PRO A 75 5.00 14.04 9.79
CA PRO A 75 4.14 14.93 10.58
C PRO A 75 4.80 16.31 10.68
N GLY A 76 4.24 17.31 9.97
CA GLY A 76 4.58 18.74 10.17
C GLY A 76 5.11 19.51 8.96
N GLU A 77 5.23 18.89 7.79
CA GLU A 77 5.60 19.57 6.55
C GLU A 77 4.32 19.84 5.77
N SER A 78 3.93 21.11 5.66
CA SER A 78 2.79 21.51 4.82
C SER A 78 3.09 21.12 3.38
N ASP A 79 2.12 20.51 2.70
CA ASP A 79 2.17 20.17 1.27
C ASP A 79 2.50 21.43 0.45
N GLY A 80 3.80 21.67 0.26
CA GLY A 80 4.32 22.52 -0.79
C GLY A 80 4.27 21.72 -2.07
N ASP A 81 3.14 21.82 -2.77
CA ASP A 81 3.01 21.56 -4.19
C ASP A 81 4.26 22.07 -4.92
N ASN A 82 5.12 21.14 -5.35
CA ASN A 82 6.19 21.45 -6.27
C ASN A 82 5.97 20.59 -7.51
N GLY A 83 4.99 21.02 -8.31
CA GLY A 83 4.89 20.65 -9.70
C GLY A 83 6.19 21.00 -10.41
N ASP A 84 7.00 19.97 -10.68
CA ASP A 84 8.11 20.08 -11.62
C ASP A 84 7.90 19.07 -12.75
N SER A 85 7.10 19.50 -13.71
CA SER A 85 7.07 18.97 -15.06
C SER A 85 6.90 20.13 -16.03
N GLU A 86 8.01 20.80 -16.36
CA GLU A 86 8.34 21.30 -17.70
C GLU A 86 9.50 22.29 -17.66
N LYS A 87 10.73 21.82 -17.94
CA LYS A 87 11.73 22.61 -18.68
C LYS A 87 12.47 21.73 -19.67
N GLY A 88 11.84 21.51 -20.82
CA GLY A 88 12.48 21.09 -22.06
C GLY A 88 12.43 22.22 -23.09
N ALA A 89 13.59 22.51 -23.69
CA ALA A 89 13.84 23.41 -24.85
C ALA A 89 13.57 24.92 -24.61
N SER A 90 14.39 25.89 -25.01
CA SER A 90 15.46 26.00 -26.02
C SER A 90 16.51 27.03 -25.51
N GLY A 91 17.83 26.87 -25.71
CA GLY A 91 18.56 27.26 -26.93
C GLY A 91 18.28 28.74 -27.26
N GLY A 92 19.16 29.73 -27.11
CA GLY A 92 20.58 29.77 -27.39
C GLY A 92 20.85 30.93 -28.36
N ALA A 93 21.58 31.95 -27.88
CA ALA A 93 22.42 32.88 -28.64
C ALA A 93 21.84 33.66 -29.85
N ARG A 94 21.56 34.95 -29.66
CA ARG A 94 22.26 36.14 -30.23
C ARG A 94 21.37 37.36 -30.23
#